data_AF-A0A7C4VZY3-F1
#
_entry.id   AF-A0A7C4VZY3-F1
#
_cell.length_a   1.000
_cell.length_b   1.000
_cell.length_c   1.000
_cell.angle_alpha   90.00
_cell.angle_beta   90.00
_cell.angle_gamma   90.00
#
_symmetry.space_group_name_H-M   'P 1'
#
loop_
_entity.id
_entity.type
_entity.pdbx_description
1 polymer ?
#
loop_
_entity_poly.entity_id
_entity_poly.type
_entity_poly.pdbx_seq_one_letter_code
_entity_poly.pdbx_strand_id
1 'polypeptide(L)'
;MSTEAAEFLALLKLELTDLLRKAEETIQDYSRRLELQAVTEHVYFENVALLAQEECCLKRFIEIAAQTDPQAYGEARQLAEELRQRFCAHVEKAGCAPFTARLAEQKIQRVLRVLEALAESRANGAAGPGS
;
A
#
# COMPACT_ATOMS: atom_id res chain seq x y z
N MET A 1 -22.29 -5.51 -10.81
CA MET A 1 -21.85 -4.14 -10.49
C MET A 1 -20.60 -4.25 -9.62
N SER A 2 -19.54 -3.51 -9.89
CA SER A 2 -18.39 -3.46 -8.97
C SER A 2 -18.82 -2.74 -7.70
N THR A 3 -18.59 -3.32 -6.53
CA THR A 3 -18.82 -2.63 -5.26
C THR A 3 -17.73 -1.58 -5.03
N GLU A 4 -18.02 -0.57 -4.23
CA GLU A 4 -17.01 0.42 -3.79
C GLU A 4 -15.81 -0.28 -3.13
N ALA A 5 -16.07 -1.33 -2.36
CA ALA A 5 -15.06 -2.20 -1.76
C ALA A 5 -14.18 -2.92 -2.81
N ALA A 6 -14.74 -3.37 -3.93
CA ALA A 6 -13.96 -3.98 -5.01
C ALA A 6 -13.08 -2.95 -5.73
N GLU A 7 -13.58 -1.74 -5.99
CA GLU A 7 -12.78 -0.64 -6.56
C GLU A 7 -11.63 -0.24 -5.61
N PHE A 8 -11.93 -0.11 -4.30
CA PHE A 8 -10.93 0.13 -3.26
C PHE A 8 -9.82 -0.91 -3.28
N LEU A 9 -10.18 -2.19 -3.27
CA LEU A 9 -9.22 -3.28 -3.19
C LEU A 9 -8.32 -3.32 -4.44
N ALA A 10 -8.88 -3.04 -5.61
CA ALA A 10 -8.12 -2.96 -6.86
C ALA A 10 -7.09 -1.83 -6.83
N LEU A 11 -7.50 -0.62 -6.43
CA LEU A 11 -6.62 0.54 -6.31
C LEU A 11 -5.54 0.34 -5.24
N LEU A 12 -5.90 -0.26 -4.10
CA LEU A 12 -4.95 -0.55 -3.03
C LEU A 12 -3.89 -1.55 -3.49
N LYS A 13 -4.27 -2.63 -4.19
CA LYS A 13 -3.31 -3.60 -4.73
C LYS A 13 -2.33 -2.93 -5.69
N LEU A 14 -2.79 -2.04 -6.55
CA LEU A 14 -1.93 -1.27 -7.46
C LEU A 14 -0.92 -0.41 -6.68
N GLU A 15 -1.41 0.41 -5.74
CA GLU A 15 -0.57 1.28 -4.91
C GLU A 15 0.47 0.52 -4.07
N LEU A 16 0.11 -0.67 -3.56
CA LEU A 16 1.04 -1.52 -2.82
C LEU A 16 2.08 -2.16 -3.75
N THR A 17 1.67 -2.60 -4.94
CA THR A 17 2.59 -3.20 -5.93
C THR A 17 3.61 -2.18 -6.44
N ASP A 18 3.18 -0.96 -6.73
CA ASP A 18 4.08 0.12 -7.13
C ASP A 18 5.07 0.48 -6.03
N LEU A 19 4.61 0.48 -4.77
CA LEU A 19 5.49 0.74 -3.63
C LEU A 19 6.50 -0.38 -3.42
N LEU A 20 6.08 -1.65 -3.56
CA LEU A 20 6.97 -2.80 -3.48
C LEU A 20 8.06 -2.71 -4.55
N ARG A 21 7.68 -2.45 -5.81
CA ARG A 21 8.63 -2.29 -6.92
C ARG A 21 9.63 -1.17 -6.63
N LYS A 22 9.17 -0.04 -6.08
CA LYS A 22 10.06 1.06 -5.70
C LYS A 22 11.04 0.68 -4.59
N ALA A 23 10.60 -0.10 -3.60
CA ALA A 23 11.48 -0.61 -2.54
C ALA A 23 12.56 -1.54 -3.13
N GLU A 24 12.17 -2.47 -4.00
CA GLU A 24 13.07 -3.39 -4.70
C GLU A 24 14.09 -2.64 -5.58
N GLU A 25 13.63 -1.65 -6.36
CA GLU A 25 14.50 -0.76 -7.15
C GLU A 25 15.51 0.00 -6.26
N THR A 26 15.08 0.45 -5.08
CA THR A 26 15.94 1.18 -4.13
C THR A 26 17.00 0.26 -3.51
N ILE A 27 16.65 -0.97 -3.16
CA ILE A 27 17.60 -1.98 -2.66
C ILE A 27 18.66 -2.30 -3.72
N GLN A 28 18.24 -2.44 -4.98
CA GLN A 28 19.15 -2.65 -6.11
C GLN A 28 20.10 -1.47 -6.32
N ASP A 29 19.62 -0.23 -6.20
CA ASP A 29 20.48 0.96 -6.28
C ASP A 29 21.54 0.99 -5.18
N TYR A 30 21.17 0.71 -3.92
CA TYR A 30 22.13 0.61 -2.83
C TYR A 30 23.18 -0.49 -3.06
N SER A 31 22.77 -1.62 -3.63
CA SER A 31 23.66 -2.73 -3.94
C SER A 31 24.67 -2.34 -5.01
N ARG A 32 24.22 -1.69 -6.08
CA ARG A 32 25.11 -1.11 -7.11
C ARG A 32 26.05 -0.05 -6.53
N ARG A 33 25.56 0.83 -5.65
CA ARG A 33 26.39 1.87 -5.03
C ARG A 33 27.46 1.29 -4.12
N LEU A 34 27.18 0.18 -3.44
CA LEU A 34 28.19 -0.54 -2.65
C LEU A 34 29.25 -1.16 -3.57
N GLU A 35 28.86 -1.83 -4.65
CA GLU A 35 29.78 -2.40 -5.65
C GLU A 35 30.71 -1.34 -6.26
N LEU A 36 30.18 -0.14 -6.51
CA LEU A 36 30.94 1.01 -7.01
C LEU A 36 31.74 1.74 -5.92
N GLN A 37 31.73 1.27 -4.68
CA GLN A 37 32.36 1.92 -3.52
C GLN A 37 31.88 3.36 -3.30
N ALA A 38 30.69 3.70 -3.80
CA ALA A 38 30.06 5.01 -3.64
C ALA A 38 29.37 5.18 -2.28
N VAL A 39 29.18 4.08 -1.54
CA VAL A 39 28.76 4.04 -0.14
C VAL A 39 29.60 3.02 0.61
N THR A 40 29.72 3.18 1.93
CA THR A 40 30.39 2.19 2.79
C THR A 40 29.46 1.01 3.06
N GLU A 41 30.04 -0.14 3.42
CA GLU A 41 29.28 -1.32 3.87
C GLU A 41 28.34 -0.98 5.03
N HIS A 42 28.79 -0.16 5.98
CA HIS A 42 27.98 0.26 7.11
C HIS A 42 26.71 1.01 6.66
N VAL A 43 26.85 2.00 5.78
CA VAL A 43 25.71 2.75 5.22
C VAL A 43 24.79 1.83 4.42
N TYR A 44 25.36 0.89 3.66
CA TYR A 44 24.58 -0.10 2.93
C TYR A 44 23.71 -0.96 3.87
N PHE A 45 24.31 -1.58 4.89
CA PHE A 45 23.59 -2.49 5.78
C PHE A 45 22.50 -1.78 6.59
N GLU A 46 22.73 -0.57 7.07
CA GLU A 46 21.71 0.20 7.80
C GLU A 46 20.48 0.50 6.91
N ASN A 47 20.70 0.92 5.66
CA ASN A 47 19.61 1.27 4.76
C ASN A 47 18.89 0.05 4.20
N VAL A 48 19.64 -0.99 3.80
CA VAL A 48 19.05 -2.20 3.21
C VAL A 48 18.29 -3.03 4.25
N ALA A 49 18.73 -3.06 5.51
CA ALA A 49 17.99 -3.76 6.56
C ALA A 49 16.57 -3.19 6.75
N LEU A 50 16.45 -1.85 6.74
CA LEU A 50 15.14 -1.19 6.84
C LEU A 50 14.29 -1.45 5.59
N LEU A 51 14.87 -1.28 4.39
CA LEU A 51 14.16 -1.51 3.14
C LEU A 51 13.70 -2.96 2.97
N ALA A 52 14.51 -3.94 3.38
CA ALA A 52 14.14 -5.36 3.33
C ALA A 52 12.96 -5.67 4.28
N GLN A 53 12.91 -5.01 5.44
CA GLN A 53 11.78 -5.11 6.35
C GLN A 53 10.51 -4.50 5.76
N GLU A 54 10.61 -3.35 5.10
CA GLU A 54 9.50 -2.74 4.36
C GLU A 54 9.00 -3.67 3.25
N GLU A 55 9.90 -4.18 2.43
CA GLU A 55 9.61 -5.10 1.31
C GLU A 55 8.83 -6.32 1.81
N CYS A 56 9.31 -6.97 2.87
CA CYS A 56 8.66 -8.11 3.49
C CYS A 56 7.22 -7.79 3.93
N CYS A 57 7.04 -6.64 4.60
CA CYS A 57 5.72 -6.23 5.07
C CYS A 57 4.79 -5.85 3.91
N LEU A 58 5.29 -5.20 2.86
CA LEU A 58 4.52 -4.86 1.67
C LEU A 58 4.02 -6.12 0.95
N LYS A 59 4.90 -7.12 0.77
CA LYS A 59 4.52 -8.44 0.24
C LYS A 59 3.40 -9.06 1.06
N ARG A 60 3.52 -9.00 2.39
CA ARG A 60 2.46 -9.52 3.26
C ARG A 60 1.15 -8.74 3.14
N PHE A 61 1.21 -7.41 3.01
CA PHE A 61 -0.01 -6.61 2.87
C PHE A 61 -0.71 -6.92 1.54
N ILE A 62 0.05 -7.10 0.47
CA ILE A 62 -0.46 -7.53 -0.83
C ILE A 62 -1.15 -8.89 -0.72
N GLU A 63 -0.55 -9.85 -0.01
CA GLU A 63 -1.17 -11.17 0.24
C GLU A 63 -2.48 -11.05 1.02
N ILE A 64 -2.51 -10.26 2.09
CA ILE A 64 -3.71 -10.01 2.89
C ILE A 64 -4.82 -9.42 2.00
N ALA A 65 -4.48 -8.41 1.18
CA ALA A 65 -5.41 -7.81 0.23
C ALA A 65 -5.86 -8.79 -0.87
N ALA A 66 -4.98 -9.68 -1.33
CA ALA A 66 -5.30 -10.71 -2.32
C ALA A 66 -6.29 -11.75 -1.80
N GLN A 67 -6.16 -12.14 -0.53
CA GLN A 67 -7.02 -13.13 0.14
C GLN A 67 -8.35 -12.56 0.64
N THR A 68 -8.57 -11.26 0.53
CA THR A 68 -9.78 -10.62 1.04
C THR A 68 -10.86 -10.60 -0.02
N ASP A 69 -12.03 -11.15 0.32
CA ASP A 69 -13.22 -11.09 -0.52
C ASP A 69 -13.89 -9.72 -0.40
N PRO A 70 -13.88 -8.87 -1.44
CA PRO A 70 -14.53 -7.57 -1.39
C PRO A 70 -16.06 -7.66 -1.38
N GLN A 71 -16.68 -8.80 -1.73
CA GLN A 71 -18.14 -8.97 -1.69
C GLN A 71 -18.69 -9.10 -0.27
N ALA A 72 -17.83 -9.46 0.69
CA ALA A 72 -18.19 -9.49 2.11
C ALA A 72 -18.34 -8.07 2.71
N TYR A 73 -18.02 -7.01 1.95
CA TYR A 73 -18.03 -5.63 2.41
C TYR A 73 -18.86 -4.75 1.47
N GLY A 74 -19.80 -3.98 2.03
CA GLY A 74 -20.60 -3.03 1.26
C GLY A 74 -19.84 -1.74 0.94
N GLU A 75 -19.07 -1.24 1.91
CA GLU A 75 -18.42 0.08 1.88
C GLU A 75 -16.90 -0.05 1.88
N ALA A 76 -16.22 0.82 1.12
CA ALA A 76 -14.76 0.84 1.06
C ALA A 76 -14.11 1.09 2.43
N ARG A 77 -14.74 1.91 3.28
CA ARG A 77 -14.23 2.26 4.62
C ARG A 77 -14.23 1.06 5.57
N GLN A 78 -15.24 0.19 5.50
CA GLN A 78 -15.29 -1.02 6.32
C GLN A 78 -14.17 -1.98 5.95
N LEU A 79 -13.97 -2.20 4.65
CA LEU A 79 -12.88 -3.03 4.13
C LEU A 79 -11.50 -2.43 4.48
N ALA A 80 -11.35 -1.12 4.35
CA ALA A 80 -10.11 -0.42 4.71
C ALA A 80 -9.72 -0.64 6.18
N GLU A 81 -10.69 -0.55 7.10
CA GLU A 81 -10.46 -0.74 8.53
C GLU A 81 -10.08 -2.19 8.86
N GLU A 82 -10.76 -3.18 8.27
CA GLU A 82 -10.42 -4.60 8.43
C GLU A 82 -8.99 -4.89 7.97
N LEU A 83 -8.62 -4.40 6.78
CA LEU A 83 -7.29 -4.57 6.22
C LEU A 83 -6.22 -3.91 7.10
N ARG A 84 -6.51 -2.72 7.65
CA ARG A 84 -5.63 -2.03 8.59
C ARG A 84 -5.41 -2.86 9.84
N GLN A 85 -6.47 -3.38 10.45
CA GLN A 85 -6.38 -4.19 11.67
C GLN A 85 -5.58 -5.48 11.44
N ARG A 86 -5.89 -6.22 10.36
CA ARG A 86 -5.17 -7.46 10.00
C ARG A 86 -3.69 -7.21 9.74
N PHE A 87 -3.36 -6.09 9.09
CA PHE A 87 -1.98 -5.72 8.82
C PHE A 87 -1.24 -5.26 10.08
N CYS A 88 -1.83 -4.40 10.91
CA CYS A 88 -1.22 -3.98 12.17
C CYS A 88 -0.97 -5.16 13.11
N ALA A 89 -1.94 -6.07 13.25
CA ALA A 89 -1.76 -7.29 14.04
C ALA A 89 -0.61 -8.16 13.52
N HIS A 90 -0.40 -8.19 12.20
CA HIS A 90 0.76 -8.87 11.61
C HIS A 90 2.07 -8.16 11.95
N VAL A 91 2.15 -6.84 11.78
CA VAL A 91 3.34 -6.02 12.08
C VAL A 91 3.75 -6.21 13.55
N GLU A 92 2.79 -6.14 14.47
CA GLU A 92 3.03 -6.34 15.92
C GLU A 92 3.56 -7.76 16.19
N LYS A 93 2.90 -8.78 15.65
CA LYS A 93 3.30 -10.19 15.86
C LYS A 93 4.68 -10.50 15.28
N ALA A 94 5.04 -9.89 14.16
CA ALA A 94 6.31 -10.09 13.48
C ALA A 94 7.46 -9.27 14.10
N GLY A 95 7.17 -8.39 15.08
CA GLY A 95 8.17 -7.48 15.63
C GLY A 95 8.67 -6.47 14.60
N CYS A 96 7.82 -6.13 13.63
CA CYS A 96 8.18 -5.21 12.57
C CYS A 96 8.27 -3.77 13.09
N ALA A 97 9.06 -2.93 12.43
CA ALA A 97 9.25 -1.56 12.85
C ALA A 97 7.91 -0.78 12.84
N PRO A 98 7.63 0.08 13.84
CA PRO A 98 6.35 0.78 13.95
C PRO A 98 6.01 1.64 12.72
N PHE A 99 7.01 2.15 12.01
CA PHE A 99 6.79 2.96 10.82
C PHE A 99 6.11 2.16 9.69
N THR A 100 6.24 0.83 9.68
CA THR A 100 5.62 -0.02 8.66
C THR A 100 4.10 -0.02 8.75
N ALA A 101 3.54 0.00 9.97
CA ALA A 101 2.09 0.17 10.16
C ALA A 101 1.60 1.53 9.63
N ARG A 102 2.39 2.59 9.84
CA ARG A 102 2.09 3.94 9.34
C ARG A 102 2.08 4.01 7.81
N LEU A 103 2.96 3.26 7.15
CA LEU A 103 3.02 3.16 5.69
C LEU A 103 1.70 2.60 5.12
N ALA A 104 1.19 1.51 5.71
CA ALA A 104 -0.09 0.93 5.31
C ALA A 104 -1.27 1.90 5.52
N GLU A 105 -1.30 2.59 6.65
CA GLU A 105 -2.32 3.62 6.93
C GLU A 105 -2.30 4.73 5.86
N GLN A 106 -1.12 5.25 5.51
CA GLN A 106 -0.99 6.28 4.48
C GLN A 106 -1.51 5.80 3.13
N LYS A 107 -1.27 4.54 2.76
CA LYS A 107 -1.75 3.96 1.50
C LYS A 107 -3.26 3.77 1.48
N ILE A 108 -3.83 3.26 2.56
CA ILE A 108 -5.28 3.17 2.72
C ILE A 108 -5.92 4.55 2.58
N GLN A 109 -5.43 5.55 3.32
CA GLN A 109 -5.97 6.92 3.29
C GLN A 109 -5.82 7.59 1.92
N ARG A 110 -4.76 7.28 1.17
CA ARG A 110 -4.61 7.76 -0.20
C ARG A 110 -5.67 7.17 -1.12
N VAL A 111 -5.89 5.85 -1.06
CA VAL A 111 -6.89 5.18 -1.90
C VAL A 111 -8.30 5.66 -1.60
N LEU A 112 -8.65 5.83 -0.32
CA LEU A 112 -9.95 6.39 0.08
C LEU A 112 -10.19 7.78 -0.53
N ARG A 113 -9.20 8.68 -0.47
CA ARG A 113 -9.29 10.01 -1.10
C ARG A 113 -9.45 9.94 -2.62
N VAL A 114 -8.78 9.00 -3.28
CA VAL A 114 -8.93 8.79 -4.73
C VAL A 114 -10.35 8.35 -5.07
N LEU A 115 -10.93 7.44 -4.29
CA LEU A 115 -12.32 7.01 -4.49
C LEU A 115 -13.31 8.14 -4.26
N GLU A 116 -13.14 8.93 -3.21
CA GLU A 116 -13.98 10.11 -2.93
C GLU A 116 -13.95 11.09 -4.11
N ALA A 117 -12.76 11.42 -4.62
CA ALA A 117 -12.61 12.29 -5.78
C ALA A 117 -13.25 11.70 -7.07
N LEU A 118 -13.16 10.39 -7.27
CA LEU A 118 -13.80 9.71 -8.40
C LEU A 118 -15.32 9.73 -8.28
N ALA A 119 -15.87 9.56 -7.08
CA ALA A 119 -17.31 9.64 -6.82
C ALA A 119 -17.85 11.06 -7.09
N GLU A 120 -17.14 12.09 -6.62
CA GLU A 120 -17.46 13.50 -6.90
C GLU A 120 -17.43 13.82 -8.40
N SER A 121 -16.41 13.33 -9.12
CA SER A 121 -16.30 13.50 -10.56
C SER A 121 -17.46 12.84 -11.32
N ARG A 122 -17.89 11.63 -10.92
CA ARG A 122 -19.05 10.94 -11.50
C ARG A 122 -20.35 11.71 -11.24
N ALA A 123 -20.53 12.25 -10.03
CA ALA A 123 -21.69 13.04 -9.66
C ALA A 123 -21.78 14.37 -10.45
N ASN A 124 -20.64 15.05 -10.63
CA ASN A 124 -20.57 16.30 -11.40
C ASN A 124 -20.68 16.08 -12.91
N GLY A 125 -20.14 14.97 -13.43
CA GLY A 125 -20.26 14.59 -14.84
C GLY A 125 -21.67 14.15 -15.25
N ALA A 126 -22.48 13.66 -14.31
CA ALA A 126 -23.90 13.38 -14.53
C ALA A 126 -24.78 14.65 -14.56
N ALA A 127 -24.22 15.82 -14.21
CA ALA A 127 -24.96 17.05 -13.97
C ALA A 127 -24.84 18.13 -15.08
N GLY A 128 -24.39 17.83 -16.31
CA GLY A 128 -24.52 18.83 -17.40
C GLY A 128 -24.30 18.37 -18.85
N PRO A 129 -24.79 19.13 -19.87
CA PRO A 129 -25.80 20.19 -19.85
C PRO A 129 -27.09 19.72 -20.55
N GLY A 130 -28.19 19.67 -19.80
CA GLY A 130 -29.54 19.41 -20.34
C GLY A 130 -30.52 20.37 -19.72
N SER A 131 -30.50 21.63 -20.17
CA SER A 131 -31.57 22.62 -19.98
C SER A 131 -31.46 23.66 -21.08
#